data_AF-A0A6N8HXM3-F1
#
_entry.id   AF-A0A6N8HXM3-F1
#
_cell.length_a   1.000
_cell.length_b   1.000
_cell.length_c   1.000
_cell.angle_alpha   90.00
_cell.angle_beta   90.00
_cell.angle_gamma   90.00
#
_symmetry.space_group_name_H-M   'P 1'
#
loop_
_entity.id
_entity.type
_entity.pdbx_description
1 polymer ?
#
loop_
_entity_poly.entity_id
_entity_poly.type
_entity_poly.pdbx_seq_one_letter_code
_entity_poly.pdbx_strand_id
1 'polypeptide(L)'
;MRITEYEVKVDGQHIGSTPIDEQAVNAAKAYAAEKGTDVSVTAFIDDGRTREINVHPDGTIDRLWEKSGTTITPGSTYTNHNGSDYLCKSIPDDNSAEMVRIKDGWTLVAHGIQKYADGTIEWDYSTGGHWVKTSLEAKLQTAKQEMKAAGPKQHSRVRQAERG
;
A
#
# COMPACT_ATOMS: atom_id res chain seq x y z
N MET A 1 15.35 -4.77 -23.97
CA MET A 1 15.00 -5.37 -22.67
C MET A 1 15.78 -6.66 -22.54
N ARG A 2 16.95 -6.55 -21.92
CA ARG A 2 17.91 -7.63 -21.72
C ARG A 2 18.13 -7.78 -20.23
N ILE A 3 18.09 -9.01 -19.74
CA ILE A 3 18.51 -9.29 -18.37
C ILE A 3 20.04 -9.25 -18.35
N THR A 4 20.59 -8.45 -17.46
CA THR A 4 22.04 -8.23 -17.31
C THR A 4 22.64 -9.15 -16.26
N GLU A 5 21.88 -9.44 -15.20
CA GLU A 5 22.33 -10.21 -14.06
C GLU A 5 21.15 -10.85 -13.31
N TYR A 6 21.42 -11.97 -12.65
CA TYR A 6 20.55 -12.58 -11.64
C TYR A 6 21.30 -12.62 -10.31
N GLU A 7 20.66 -12.17 -9.24
CA GLU A 7 21.11 -12.38 -7.86
C GLU A 7 20.25 -13.44 -7.19
N VAL A 8 20.89 -14.27 -6.37
CA VAL A 8 20.22 -15.27 -5.52
C VAL A 8 20.36 -14.83 -4.06
N LYS A 9 19.24 -14.80 -3.32
CA LYS A 9 19.17 -14.31 -1.94
C LYS A 9 18.41 -15.28 -1.04
N VAL A 10 18.82 -15.35 0.22
CA VAL A 10 18.16 -16.08 1.30
C VAL A 10 18.02 -15.14 2.48
N ASP A 11 16.81 -14.97 3.01
CA ASP A 11 16.51 -14.00 4.08
C ASP A 11 17.04 -12.59 3.77
N GLY A 12 16.98 -12.18 2.49
CA GLY A 12 17.51 -10.91 1.99
C GLY A 12 19.04 -10.84 1.86
N GLN A 13 19.78 -11.86 2.31
CA GLN A 13 21.22 -11.93 2.17
C GLN A 13 21.62 -12.52 0.82
N HIS A 14 22.50 -11.83 0.09
CA HIS A 14 23.08 -12.30 -1.17
C HIS A 14 23.95 -13.54 -0.95
N ILE A 15 23.71 -14.59 -1.76
CA ILE A 15 24.50 -15.83 -1.73
C ILE A 15 25.19 -16.15 -3.07
N GLY A 16 24.83 -15.45 -4.15
CA GLY A 16 25.53 -15.56 -5.42
C GLY A 16 24.86 -14.76 -6.53
N SER A 17 25.58 -14.59 -7.65
CA SER A 17 25.02 -14.04 -8.88
C SER A 17 25.54 -14.76 -10.13
N THR A 18 24.79 -14.62 -11.22
CA THR A 18 25.15 -15.13 -12.53
C THR A 18 24.38 -14.36 -13.61
N PRO A 19 24.94 -14.15 -14.81
CA PRO A 19 24.17 -13.60 -15.94
C PRO A 19 23.26 -14.65 -16.61
N ILE A 20 23.28 -15.92 -16.18
CA ILE A 20 22.57 -17.02 -16.82
C ILE A 20 21.36 -17.43 -15.96
N ASP A 21 20.18 -17.39 -16.56
CA ASP A 21 18.89 -17.66 -15.91
C ASP A 21 18.81 -19.08 -15.34
N GLU A 22 19.17 -20.07 -16.15
CA GLU A 22 19.12 -21.48 -15.78
C GLU A 22 20.03 -21.79 -14.60
N GLN A 23 21.21 -21.15 -14.54
CA GLN A 23 22.14 -21.30 -13.43
C GLN A 23 21.57 -20.72 -12.13
N ALA A 24 21.01 -19.52 -12.18
CA ALA A 24 20.42 -18.88 -11.00
C ALA A 24 19.24 -19.71 -10.46
N VAL A 25 18.33 -20.13 -11.34
CA VAL A 25 17.13 -20.88 -10.95
C VAL A 25 17.48 -22.28 -10.46
N ASN A 26 18.41 -22.99 -11.11
CA ASN A 26 18.81 -24.33 -10.66
C ASN A 26 19.58 -24.27 -9.35
N ALA A 27 20.43 -23.26 -9.15
CA ALA A 27 21.10 -23.03 -7.87
C ALA A 27 20.09 -22.74 -6.75
N ALA A 28 19.11 -21.88 -7.00
CA ALA A 28 18.05 -21.58 -6.04
C ALA A 28 17.22 -22.82 -5.68
N LYS A 29 16.80 -23.62 -6.66
CA LYS A 29 16.08 -24.90 -6.42
C LYS A 29 16.89 -25.87 -5.57
N ALA A 30 18.16 -26.08 -5.92
CA ALA A 30 19.03 -26.98 -5.17
C ALA A 30 19.19 -26.50 -3.73
N TYR A 31 19.41 -25.20 -3.55
CA TYR A 31 19.56 -24.60 -2.22
C TYR A 31 18.27 -24.70 -1.40
N ALA A 32 17.13 -24.36 -1.98
CA ALA A 32 15.82 -24.40 -1.32
C ALA A 32 15.48 -25.82 -0.84
N ALA A 33 15.69 -26.81 -1.70
CA ALA A 33 15.47 -28.22 -1.38
C ALA A 33 16.45 -28.76 -0.32
N GLU A 34 17.72 -28.37 -0.38
CA GLU A 34 18.73 -28.82 0.59
C GLU A 34 18.54 -28.20 1.98
N LYS A 35 18.23 -26.89 2.03
CA LYS A 35 18.15 -26.13 3.28
C LYS A 35 16.76 -26.03 3.87
N GLY A 36 15.72 -26.37 3.11
CA GLY A 36 14.33 -26.25 3.55
C GLY A 36 13.90 -24.80 3.75
N THR A 37 14.46 -23.86 2.97
CA THR A 37 14.16 -22.43 3.03
C THR A 37 13.76 -21.90 1.66
N ASP A 38 12.94 -20.87 1.66
CA ASP A 38 12.63 -20.09 0.45
C ASP A 38 13.88 -19.35 -0.04
N VAL A 39 14.04 -19.27 -1.36
CA VAL A 39 15.17 -18.62 -2.03
C VAL A 39 14.67 -17.66 -3.11
N SER A 40 14.99 -16.37 -2.94
CA SER A 40 14.68 -15.33 -3.92
C SER A 40 15.69 -15.32 -5.06
N VAL A 41 15.22 -15.16 -6.30
CA VAL A 41 16.07 -14.84 -7.46
C VAL A 41 15.60 -13.54 -8.10
N THR A 42 16.45 -12.51 -8.07
CA THR A 42 16.19 -11.19 -8.65
C THR A 42 16.92 -11.06 -9.99
N ALA A 43 16.19 -10.90 -11.09
CA ALA A 43 16.72 -10.54 -12.39
C ALA A 43 16.79 -9.01 -12.55
N PHE A 44 17.95 -8.50 -12.96
CA PHE A 44 18.19 -7.09 -13.27
C PHE A 44 18.07 -6.86 -14.77
N ILE A 45 17.30 -5.85 -15.16
CA ILE A 45 17.04 -5.52 -16.57
C ILE A 45 17.85 -4.28 -16.94
N ASP A 46 18.33 -4.23 -18.19
CA ASP A 46 19.11 -3.12 -18.76
C ASP A 46 18.46 -1.73 -18.64
N ASP A 47 17.14 -1.66 -18.41
CA ASP A 47 16.38 -0.43 -18.18
C ASP A 47 16.24 -0.03 -16.70
N GLY A 48 16.90 -0.74 -15.79
CA GLY A 48 16.90 -0.48 -14.35
C GLY A 48 15.76 -1.16 -13.58
N ARG A 49 14.83 -1.84 -14.25
CA ARG A 49 13.80 -2.63 -13.57
C ARG A 49 14.36 -3.95 -13.06
N THR A 50 13.67 -4.54 -12.09
CA THR A 50 13.95 -5.88 -11.59
C THR A 50 12.72 -6.79 -11.73
N ARG A 51 12.96 -8.10 -11.71
CA ARG A 51 11.93 -9.14 -11.63
C ARG A 51 12.37 -10.17 -10.60
N GLU A 52 11.53 -10.49 -9.63
CA GLU A 52 11.86 -11.44 -8.57
C GLU A 52 10.98 -12.69 -8.60
N ILE A 53 11.60 -13.87 -8.51
CA ILE A 53 10.89 -15.10 -8.15
C ILE A 53 11.23 -15.50 -6.72
N ASN A 54 10.33 -16.21 -6.09
CA ASN A 54 10.62 -16.99 -4.89
C ASN A 54 10.57 -18.49 -5.25
N VAL A 55 11.58 -19.25 -4.84
CA VAL A 55 11.67 -20.69 -5.06
C VAL A 55 11.51 -21.38 -3.71
N HIS A 56 10.48 -22.21 -3.60
CA HIS A 56 10.15 -22.92 -2.37
C HIS A 56 10.89 -24.27 -2.27
N PRO A 57 11.04 -24.82 -1.06
CA PRO A 57 11.67 -26.13 -0.83
C PRO A 57 11.02 -27.30 -1.58
N ASP A 58 9.72 -27.21 -1.88
CA ASP A 58 8.98 -28.23 -2.64
C ASP A 58 9.16 -28.12 -4.16
N GLY A 59 9.94 -27.13 -4.62
CA GLY A 59 10.23 -26.86 -6.02
C GLY A 59 9.18 -25.99 -6.72
N THR A 60 8.13 -25.55 -6.03
CA THR A 60 7.21 -24.53 -6.55
C THR A 60 7.91 -23.18 -6.67
N ILE A 61 7.47 -22.36 -7.62
CA ILE A 61 8.06 -21.06 -7.92
C ILE A 61 6.96 -20.03 -8.01
N ASP A 62 7.03 -19.03 -7.14
CA ASP A 62 6.22 -17.83 -7.22
C ASP A 62 6.91 -16.79 -8.08
N ARG A 63 6.22 -16.31 -9.11
CA ARG A 63 6.72 -15.25 -10.00
C ARG A 63 6.15 -13.93 -9.54
N LEU A 64 6.88 -13.23 -8.67
CA LEU A 64 6.37 -12.07 -7.93
C LEU A 64 6.03 -10.89 -8.86
N TRP A 65 6.57 -10.85 -10.08
CA TRP A 65 6.21 -9.84 -11.10
C TRP A 65 4.99 -10.21 -11.95
N GLU A 66 4.42 -11.41 -11.80
CA GLU A 66 3.24 -11.82 -12.57
C GLU A 66 1.96 -11.30 -11.92
N LYS A 67 1.05 -10.84 -12.79
CA LYS A 67 -0.25 -10.30 -12.35
C LYS A 67 -1.09 -11.45 -11.79
N SER A 68 -1.45 -11.36 -10.52
CA SER A 68 -2.35 -12.31 -9.84
C SER A 68 -3.83 -11.94 -10.03
N GLY A 69 -4.11 -10.71 -10.47
CA GLY A 69 -5.46 -10.23 -10.80
C GLY A 69 -5.62 -8.73 -10.58
N THR A 70 -6.87 -8.27 -10.52
CA THR A 70 -7.24 -6.86 -10.28
C THR A 70 -8.16 -6.68 -9.07
N THR A 71 -8.49 -7.77 -8.36
CA THR A 71 -9.48 -7.74 -7.29
C THR A 71 -8.97 -7.07 -6.01
N ILE A 72 -9.41 -5.83 -5.80
CA ILE A 72 -9.24 -5.05 -4.57
C ILE A 72 -10.53 -5.15 -3.73
N THR A 73 -10.42 -5.05 -2.41
CA THR A 73 -11.55 -5.16 -1.49
C THR A 73 -11.58 -3.97 -0.53
N PRO A 74 -12.70 -3.24 -0.41
CA PRO A 74 -12.86 -2.20 0.61
C PRO A 74 -12.62 -2.75 2.02
N GLY A 75 -11.93 -1.96 2.85
CA GLY A 75 -11.51 -2.33 4.20
C GLY A 75 -10.15 -3.04 4.27
N SER A 76 -9.61 -3.53 3.15
CA SER A 76 -8.30 -4.16 3.10
C SER A 76 -7.17 -3.15 2.90
N THR A 77 -6.00 -3.45 3.47
CA THR A 77 -4.77 -2.65 3.28
C THR A 77 -3.86 -3.35 2.28
N TYR A 78 -3.22 -2.57 1.41
CA TYR A 78 -2.33 -3.05 0.36
C TYR A 78 -1.04 -2.25 0.35
N THR A 79 0.10 -2.91 0.16
CA THR A 79 1.39 -2.27 -0.07
C THR A 79 1.55 -1.97 -1.55
N ASN A 80 1.74 -0.70 -1.90
CA ASN A 80 2.03 -0.30 -3.27
C ASN A 80 3.54 -0.45 -3.55
N HIS A 81 3.92 -0.73 -4.81
CA HIS A 81 5.32 -0.76 -5.25
C HIS A 81 6.12 0.53 -4.97
N ASN A 82 5.47 1.66 -4.73
CA ASN A 82 6.11 2.88 -4.24
C ASN A 82 6.57 2.80 -2.76
N GLY A 83 6.39 1.65 -2.11
CA GLY A 83 6.79 1.37 -0.73
C GLY A 83 5.84 1.92 0.34
N SER A 84 4.67 2.44 -0.03
CA SER A 84 3.68 2.94 0.94
C SER A 84 2.45 2.01 1.03
N ASP A 85 1.89 1.91 2.24
CA ASP A 85 0.66 1.16 2.50
C ASP A 85 -0.58 2.04 2.34
N TYR A 86 -1.63 1.47 1.74
CA TYR A 86 -2.89 2.14 1.47
C TYR A 86 -4.08 1.27 1.91
N LEU A 87 -5.01 1.88 2.64
CA LEU A 87 -6.33 1.31 2.92
C LEU A 87 -7.26 1.58 1.73
N CYS A 88 -7.84 0.53 1.16
CA CYS A 88 -8.93 0.67 0.21
C CYS A 88 -10.21 1.08 0.96
N LYS A 89 -10.73 2.28 0.73
CA LYS A 89 -11.98 2.76 1.33
C LYS A 89 -13.22 2.35 0.55
N SER A 90 -13.16 2.47 -0.77
CA SER A 90 -14.30 2.25 -1.66
C SER A 90 -13.82 1.94 -3.07
N ILE A 91 -14.70 1.33 -3.88
CA ILE A 91 -14.48 1.03 -5.31
C ILE A 91 -15.54 1.84 -6.07
N PRO A 92 -15.19 3.04 -6.55
CA PRO A 92 -16.17 3.92 -7.21
C PRO A 92 -16.59 3.42 -8.59
N ASP A 93 -15.71 2.70 -9.29
CA ASP A 93 -15.95 2.15 -10.63
C ASP A 93 -15.03 0.95 -10.92
N ASP A 94 -15.29 0.28 -12.04
CA ASP A 94 -14.51 -0.87 -12.47
C ASP A 94 -13.05 -0.47 -12.70
N ASN A 95 -12.16 -1.12 -11.93
CA ASN A 95 -10.71 -0.93 -11.99
C ASN A 95 -10.17 0.35 -11.32
N SER A 96 -10.97 0.99 -10.47
CA SER A 96 -10.53 2.10 -9.61
C SER A 96 -10.82 1.84 -8.14
N ALA A 97 -10.05 2.48 -7.26
CA ALA A 97 -10.29 2.42 -5.82
C ALA A 97 -9.90 3.74 -5.14
N GLU A 98 -10.73 4.16 -4.19
CA GLU A 98 -10.36 5.21 -3.25
C GLU A 98 -9.40 4.64 -2.21
N MET A 99 -8.18 5.17 -2.19
CA MET A 99 -7.06 4.68 -1.40
C MET A 99 -6.63 5.74 -0.40
N VAL A 100 -6.48 5.36 0.87
CA VAL A 100 -5.95 6.24 1.93
C VAL A 100 -4.60 5.72 2.37
N ARG A 101 -3.56 6.52 2.14
CA ARG A 101 -2.21 6.19 2.59
C ARG A 101 -2.17 6.18 4.12
N ILE A 102 -1.72 5.07 4.70
CA ILE A 102 -1.75 4.86 6.15
C ILE A 102 -0.87 5.87 6.90
N LYS A 103 0.31 6.18 6.34
CA LYS A 103 1.32 6.98 7.05
C LYS A 103 0.91 8.42 7.35
N ASP A 104 0.06 9.01 6.52
CA ASP A 104 -0.26 10.45 6.58
C ASP A 104 -1.71 10.80 6.20
N GLY A 105 -2.55 9.80 5.93
CA GLY A 105 -3.96 10.03 5.59
C GLY A 105 -4.20 10.65 4.20
N TRP A 106 -3.18 10.72 3.34
CA TRP A 106 -3.35 11.17 1.96
C TRP A 106 -4.33 10.26 1.22
N THR A 107 -5.40 10.84 0.70
CA THR A 107 -6.48 10.13 0.01
C THR A 107 -6.44 10.44 -1.48
N LEU A 108 -6.64 9.44 -2.32
CA LEU A 108 -6.69 9.55 -3.78
C LEU A 108 -7.64 8.50 -4.37
N VAL A 109 -7.99 8.64 -5.65
CA VAL A 109 -8.57 7.56 -6.45
C VAL A 109 -7.48 7.00 -7.36
N ALA A 110 -7.12 5.73 -7.17
CA ALA A 110 -6.16 4.99 -7.98
C ALA A 110 -6.87 4.33 -9.16
N HIS A 111 -6.27 4.38 -10.35
CA HIS A 111 -6.84 3.88 -11.61
C HIS A 111 -5.90 2.85 -12.24
N GLY A 112 -6.46 1.76 -12.80
CA GLY A 112 -5.62 0.75 -13.45
C GLY A 112 -4.98 -0.23 -12.47
N ILE A 113 -5.68 -0.58 -11.39
CA ILE A 113 -5.08 -1.29 -10.26
C ILE A 113 -4.75 -2.74 -10.64
N GLN A 114 -3.52 -3.12 -10.37
CA GLN A 114 -2.97 -4.44 -10.64
C GLN A 114 -2.43 -5.02 -9.35
N LYS A 115 -2.69 -6.32 -9.14
CA LYS A 115 -2.12 -7.09 -8.04
C LYS A 115 -1.07 -8.06 -8.55
N TYR A 116 -0.04 -8.23 -7.75
CA TYR A 116 1.07 -9.12 -8.02
C TYR A 116 0.94 -10.39 -7.16
N ALA A 117 1.71 -11.43 -7.50
CA ALA A 117 1.70 -12.70 -6.78
C ALA A 117 2.17 -12.55 -5.32
N ASP A 118 3.08 -11.61 -5.05
CA ASP A 118 3.53 -11.25 -3.70
C ASP A 118 2.48 -10.49 -2.87
N GLY A 119 1.30 -10.20 -3.45
CA GLY A 119 0.21 -9.48 -2.80
C GLY A 119 0.35 -7.96 -2.83
N THR A 120 1.45 -7.42 -3.34
CA THR A 120 1.62 -5.98 -3.56
C THR A 120 0.77 -5.51 -4.74
N ILE A 121 0.62 -4.19 -4.84
CA ILE A 121 -0.18 -3.54 -5.88
C ILE A 121 0.58 -2.44 -6.61
N GLU A 122 0.13 -2.17 -7.83
CA GLU A 122 0.50 -1.01 -8.64
C GLU A 122 -0.75 -0.42 -9.29
N TRP A 123 -0.70 0.85 -9.71
CA TRP A 123 -1.74 1.48 -10.50
C TRP A 123 -1.10 2.42 -11.52
N ASP A 124 -1.81 2.68 -12.62
CA ASP A 124 -1.27 3.44 -13.75
C ASP A 124 -1.20 4.94 -13.42
N TYR A 125 -2.23 5.48 -12.79
CA TYR A 125 -2.30 6.89 -12.38
C TYR A 125 -3.29 7.10 -11.21
N SER A 126 -3.27 8.31 -10.63
CA SER A 126 -4.19 8.69 -9.56
C SER A 126 -4.83 10.04 -9.79
N THR A 127 -6.04 10.25 -9.27
CA THR A 127 -6.79 11.50 -9.36
C THR A 127 -7.35 11.91 -7.98
N GLY A 128 -7.78 13.16 -7.85
CA GLY A 128 -8.48 13.64 -6.66
C GLY A 128 -7.65 13.60 -5.36
N GLY A 129 -6.32 13.70 -5.45
CA GLY A 129 -5.43 13.63 -4.29
C GLY A 129 -5.65 14.76 -3.28
N HIS A 130 -5.90 14.42 -2.01
CA HIS A 130 -6.10 15.39 -0.92
C HIS A 130 -5.86 14.77 0.46
N TRP A 131 -5.56 15.59 1.46
CA TRP A 131 -5.69 15.18 2.86
C TRP A 131 -7.13 15.38 3.31
N VAL A 132 -7.76 14.33 3.81
CA VAL A 132 -9.06 14.45 4.47
C VAL A 132 -8.84 15.12 5.82
N LYS A 133 -9.54 16.22 6.09
CA LYS A 133 -9.64 16.74 7.46
C LYS A 133 -10.20 15.63 8.32
N THR A 134 -9.52 15.30 9.41
CA THR A 134 -9.97 14.20 10.27
C THR A 134 -11.39 14.48 10.75
N SER A 135 -12.18 13.42 11.00
CA SER A 135 -13.54 13.59 11.53
C SER A 135 -13.55 14.40 12.84
N LEU A 136 -12.45 14.38 13.59
CA LEU A 136 -12.24 15.20 14.78
C LEU A 136 -12.09 16.69 14.43
N GLU A 137 -11.31 17.04 13.43
CA GLU A 137 -11.16 18.43 12.96
C GLU A 137 -12.45 18.97 12.34
N ALA A 138 -13.17 18.13 11.59
CA ALA A 138 -14.49 18.46 11.07
C ALA A 138 -15.49 18.72 12.20
N LYS A 139 -15.56 17.81 13.19
CA LYS A 139 -16.41 17.98 14.39
C LYS A 139 -16.01 19.22 15.19
N LEU A 140 -14.73 19.48 15.37
CA LEU A 140 -14.23 20.66 16.08
C LEU A 140 -14.59 21.95 15.35
N GLN A 141 -14.53 21.94 14.02
CA GLN A 141 -14.90 23.09 13.21
C GLN A 141 -16.41 23.35 13.24
N THR A 142 -17.24 22.30 13.15
CA THR A 142 -18.70 22.39 13.32
C THR A 142 -19.05 22.92 14.71
N ALA A 143 -18.45 22.36 15.77
CA ALA A 143 -18.67 22.82 17.14
C ALA A 143 -18.28 24.30 17.34
N LYS A 144 -17.16 24.74 16.75
CA LYS A 144 -16.74 26.15 16.78
C LYS A 144 -17.72 27.08 16.06
N GLN A 145 -18.30 26.64 14.94
CA GLN A 145 -19.31 27.41 14.20
C GLN A 145 -20.63 27.50 14.98
N GLU A 146 -21.08 26.40 15.59
CA GLU A 146 -22.27 26.37 16.44
C GLU A 146 -22.11 27.26 17.68
N MET A 147 -20.96 27.20 18.36
CA MET A 147 -20.66 28.07 19.50
C MET A 147 -20.65 29.56 19.13
N LYS A 148 -20.18 29.89 17.92
CA LYS A 148 -20.18 31.27 17.42
C LYS A 148 -21.60 31.73 17.03
N ALA A 149 -22.44 30.82 16.54
CA ALA A 149 -23.83 31.09 16.21
C ALA A 149 -24.74 31.19 17.45
N ALA A 150 -24.40 30.50 18.55
CA ALA A 150 -25.21 30.46 19.77
C ALA A 150 -25.30 31.81 20.52
N GLY A 151 -24.41 32.78 20.23
CA GLY A 151 -24.39 34.10 20.86
C GLY A 151 -24.15 34.06 22.39
N PRO A 152 -23.68 35.15 23.02
CA PRO A 152 -23.53 35.18 24.47
C PRO A 152 -24.91 35.11 25.13
N LYS A 153 -25.12 34.11 26.00
CA LYS A 153 -26.32 34.03 26.85
C LYS A 153 -26.44 35.29 27.70
N GLN A 154 -27.41 36.14 27.39
CA GLN A 154 -27.77 37.25 28.26
C GLN A 154 -28.31 36.69 29.58
N HIS A 155 -27.51 36.77 30.64
CA HIS A 155 -28.00 36.61 32.00
C HIS A 155 -28.84 37.85 32.35
N SER A 156 -30.16 37.73 32.27
CA SER A 156 -31.07 38.72 32.81
C SER A 156 -30.90 38.78 34.34
N ARG A 157 -30.37 39.90 34.83
CA ARG A 157 -30.32 40.23 36.27
C ARG A 157 -31.75 40.31 36.80
N VAL A 158 -32.14 39.36 37.64
CA VAL A 158 -33.36 39.47 38.46
C VAL A 158 -33.11 40.57 39.50
N ARG A 159 -33.80 41.71 39.37
CA ARG A 159 -33.88 42.71 40.43
C ARG A 159 -34.89 42.21 41.47
N GLN A 160 -34.41 41.73 42.61
CA GLN A 160 -35.23 41.61 43.81
C GLN A 160 -35.59 43.01 44.30
N ALA A 161 -36.89 43.31 44.35
CA ALA A 161 -37.41 44.49 45.02
C ALA A 161 -37.83 44.06 46.43
N GLU A 162 -37.02 44.44 47.42
CA GLU A 162 -37.45 44.49 48.83
C GLU A 162 -38.29 45.75 49.05
N ARG A 163 -39.56 45.56 49.42
CA ARG A 163 -40.44 46.46 50.19
C ARG A 163 -41.44 45.51 50.85
N GLY A 164 -41.63 45.45 52.17
CA GLY A 164 -41.67 46.51 53.17
C GLY A 164 -42.95 46.26 53.94
#